data_AF-A0A8X7Q363-F1
#
_entry.id   AF-A0A8X7Q363-F1
#
_cell.length_a   1.000
_cell.length_b   1.000
_cell.length_c   1.000
_cell.angle_alpha   90.00
_cell.angle_beta   90.00
_cell.angle_gamma   90.00
#
_symmetry.space_group_name_H-M   'P 1'
#
loop_
_entity.id
_entity.type
_entity.pdbx_description
1 polymer ?
#
loop_
_entity_poly.entity_id
_entity_poly.type
_entity_poly.pdbx_seq_one_letter_code
_entity_poly.pdbx_strand_id
1 'polypeptide(L)'
;MIQEQEPLAETMPNVITAMSSLLQRVSETNDDLSRPLWEHQRISAFSALTKPSISIRSYMERIFKYANCSDSCYIVAYIYLDRFIQKQPFVPIDSFNIHRLIITSVLISAKFMDDM
;
A
#
# COMPACT_ATOMS: atom_id res chain seq x y z
N MET A 1 37.65 10.52 3.32
CA MET A 1 36.68 9.43 3.55
C MET A 1 35.61 9.59 2.49
N ILE A 2 35.67 8.78 1.44
CA ILE A 2 34.64 8.75 0.41
C ILE A 2 33.42 8.15 1.10
N GLN A 3 32.35 8.94 1.25
CA GLN A 3 31.04 8.39 1.60
C GLN A 3 30.65 7.49 0.42
N GLU A 4 30.74 6.18 0.61
CA GLU A 4 30.04 5.21 -0.22
C GLU A 4 28.55 5.51 -0.09
N GLN A 5 28.03 6.29 -1.03
CA GLN A 5 26.62 6.59 -1.13
C GLN A 5 25.95 5.35 -1.70
N GLU A 6 25.21 4.64 -0.86
CA GLU A 6 24.64 3.33 -1.15
C GLU A 6 23.62 3.44 -2.30
N PRO A 7 23.79 2.73 -3.44
CA PRO A 7 22.97 2.88 -4.64
C PRO A 7 21.47 2.54 -4.46
N LEU A 8 21.10 1.97 -3.31
CA LEU A 8 19.72 1.65 -2.93
C LEU A 8 18.87 2.89 -2.64
N ALA A 9 19.47 3.99 -2.13
CA ALA A 9 18.73 5.20 -1.77
C ALA A 9 18.04 5.89 -2.96
N GLU A 10 18.55 5.69 -4.19
CA GLU A 10 17.93 6.20 -5.43
C GLU A 10 16.86 5.25 -6.00
N THR A 11 16.84 3.99 -5.55
CA THR A 11 15.98 2.95 -6.12
C THR A 11 14.57 3.00 -5.53
N MET A 12 14.44 3.35 -4.25
CA MET A 12 13.14 3.35 -3.55
C MET A 12 12.09 4.30 -4.11
N PRO A 13 12.41 5.53 -4.54
CA PRO A 13 11.45 6.38 -5.23
C PRO A 13 10.83 5.72 -6.48
N ASN A 14 11.63 4.96 -7.23
CA ASN A 14 11.14 4.21 -8.40
C ASN A 14 10.25 3.04 -7.99
N VAL A 15 10.62 2.32 -6.94
CA VAL A 15 9.82 1.23 -6.36
C VAL A 15 8.46 1.76 -5.88
N ILE A 16 8.45 2.86 -5.12
CA ILE A 16 7.21 3.51 -4.65
C ILE A 16 6.36 3.97 -5.84
N THR A 17 6.98 4.52 -6.88
CA THR A 17 6.27 4.94 -8.10
C THR A 17 5.63 3.73 -8.80
N ALA A 18 6.36 2.62 -8.94
CA ALA A 18 5.85 1.40 -9.56
C ALA A 18 4.71 0.78 -8.75
N MET A 19 4.91 0.59 -7.44
CA MET A 19 3.91 0.05 -6.53
C MET A 19 2.64 0.89 -6.50
N SER A 20 2.78 2.22 -6.35
CA SER A 20 1.63 3.12 -6.33
C SER A 20 0.85 3.10 -7.64
N SER A 21 1.55 3.05 -8.79
CA SER A 21 0.91 2.94 -10.10
C SER A 21 0.12 1.64 -10.26
N LEU A 22 0.67 0.51 -9.79
CA LEU A 22 -0.02 -0.78 -9.82
C LEU A 22 -1.25 -0.78 -8.92
N LEU A 23 -1.09 -0.33 -7.67
CA LEU A 23 -2.19 -0.27 -6.70
C LEU A 23 -3.30 0.69 -7.15
N GLN A 24 -2.94 1.81 -7.78
CA GLN A 24 -3.90 2.75 -8.38
C GLN A 24 -4.73 2.05 -9.45
N ARG A 25 -4.08 1.42 -10.44
CA ARG A 25 -4.77 0.69 -11.52
C ARG A 25 -5.68 -0.41 -11.00
N VAL A 26 -5.24 -1.19 -10.02
CA VAL A 26 -6.04 -2.25 -9.40
C VAL A 26 -7.25 -1.65 -8.68
N SER A 27 -7.06 -0.58 -7.90
CA SER A 27 -8.18 0.04 -7.17
C SER A 27 -9.23 0.63 -8.11
N GLU A 28 -8.81 1.29 -9.21
CA GLU A 28 -9.72 1.88 -10.20
C GLU A 28 -10.49 0.79 -10.96
N THR A 29 -9.80 -0.27 -11.37
CA THR A 29 -10.43 -1.41 -12.05
C THR A 29 -11.49 -2.05 -11.13
N ASN A 30 -11.19 -2.18 -9.84
CA ASN A 30 -12.11 -2.77 -8.88
C ASN A 30 -13.26 -1.82 -8.50
N ASP A 31 -13.06 -0.50 -8.46
CA ASP A 31 -14.12 0.49 -8.27
C ASP A 31 -15.19 0.34 -9.37
N ASP A 32 -14.75 0.20 -10.62
CA ASP A 32 -15.64 0.04 -11.78
C ASP A 32 -16.39 -1.30 -11.74
N LEU A 33 -15.70 -2.38 -11.35
CA LEU A 33 -16.30 -3.72 -11.23
C LEU A 33 -17.24 -3.86 -10.03
N SER A 34 -17.04 -3.10 -8.96
CA SER A 34 -17.82 -3.22 -7.71
C SER A 34 -19.11 -2.41 -7.76
N ARG A 35 -19.23 -1.42 -8.66
CA ARG A 35 -20.44 -0.60 -8.86
C ARG A 35 -21.75 -1.39 -8.98
N PRO A 36 -21.82 -2.54 -9.68
CA PRO A 36 -23.03 -3.36 -9.78
C PRO A 36 -23.23 -4.33 -8.59
N LEU A 37 -22.21 -4.57 -7.75
CA LEU A 37 -22.15 -5.66 -6.78
C LEU A 37 -22.09 -5.19 -5.31
N TRP A 38 -22.19 -3.88 -5.06
CA TRP A 38 -22.17 -3.23 -3.73
C TRP A 38 -22.99 -3.97 -2.67
N GLU A 39 -24.15 -4.53 -3.04
CA GLU A 39 -25.05 -5.23 -2.10
C GLU A 39 -24.41 -6.47 -1.44
N HIS A 40 -23.41 -7.07 -2.07
CA HIS A 40 -22.71 -8.26 -1.58
C HIS A 40 -21.31 -7.97 -1.05
N GLN A 41 -20.84 -6.72 -1.13
CA GLN A 41 -19.50 -6.36 -0.71
C GLN A 41 -19.45 -6.24 0.82
N ARG A 42 -18.62 -7.08 1.47
CA ARG A 42 -18.45 -7.00 2.92
C ARG A 42 -17.64 -5.75 3.27
N ILE A 43 -18.23 -4.87 4.07
CA ILE A 43 -17.50 -3.74 4.66
C ILE A 43 -16.41 -4.33 5.55
N SER A 44 -15.15 -4.01 5.23
CA SER A 44 -14.00 -4.43 6.03
C SER A 44 -13.63 -3.33 7.04
N ALA A 45 -12.85 -3.68 8.07
CA ALA A 45 -12.25 -2.70 8.97
C ALA A 45 -11.33 -1.70 8.26
N PHE A 46 -10.93 -2.00 7.01
CA PHE A 46 -10.10 -1.17 6.17
C PHE A 46 -10.91 -0.23 5.28
N SER A 47 -12.23 -0.36 5.19
CA SER A 47 -13.05 0.49 4.34
C SER A 47 -13.25 1.87 4.99
N ALA A 48 -12.85 2.94 4.30
CA ALA A 48 -13.15 4.31 4.72
C ALA A 48 -14.59 4.71 4.38
N LEU A 49 -15.17 5.63 5.15
CA LEU A 49 -16.51 6.19 4.88
C LEU A 49 -16.54 7.05 3.62
N THR A 50 -15.41 7.66 3.27
CA THR A 50 -15.24 8.52 2.10
C THR A 50 -13.89 8.24 1.44
N LYS A 51 -13.84 8.38 0.11
CA LYS A 51 -12.59 8.25 -0.65
C LYS A 51 -11.59 9.33 -0.21
N PRO A 52 -10.36 8.96 0.17
CA PRO A 52 -9.33 9.95 0.50
C PRO A 52 -9.01 10.87 -0.67
N SER A 53 -8.81 12.16 -0.41
CA SER A 53 -8.46 13.15 -1.43
C SER A 53 -6.99 13.09 -1.87
N ILE A 54 -6.13 12.46 -1.07
CA ILE A 54 -4.72 12.25 -1.39
C ILE A 54 -4.56 11.04 -2.31
N SER A 55 -3.72 11.16 -3.35
CA SER A 55 -3.41 10.04 -4.25
C SER A 55 -2.65 8.93 -3.51
N ILE A 56 -2.72 7.71 -4.03
CA ILE A 56 -1.96 6.57 -3.49
C ILE A 56 -0.46 6.87 -3.49
N ARG A 57 0.05 7.43 -4.60
CA ARG A 57 1.46 7.80 -4.73
C ARG A 57 1.90 8.80 -3.66
N SER A 58 1.21 9.94 -3.56
CA SER A 58 1.55 10.98 -2.58
C SER A 58 1.39 10.47 -1.15
N TYR A 59 0.46 9.55 -0.90
CA TYR A 59 0.33 8.90 0.40
C TYR A 59 1.52 8.00 0.72
N MET A 60 1.93 7.12 -0.20
CA MET A 60 3.11 6.26 -0.03
C MET A 60 4.41 7.06 0.12
N GLU A 61 4.60 8.12 -0.67
CA GLU A 61 5.75 9.03 -0.54
C GLU A 61 5.79 9.71 0.83
N ARG A 62 4.63 10.10 1.39
CA ARG A 62 4.56 10.63 2.76
C ARG A 62 4.94 9.56 3.79
N ILE A 63 4.45 8.33 3.65
CA ILE A 63 4.83 7.26 4.58
C ILE A 63 6.34 7.06 4.49
N PHE A 64 6.93 6.98 3.30
CA PHE A 64 8.37 6.85 3.11
C PHE A 64 9.16 7.97 3.79
N LYS A 65 8.71 9.22 3.62
CA LYS A 65 9.35 10.37 4.23
C LYS A 65 9.29 10.38 5.77
N TYR A 66 8.22 9.87 6.36
CA TYR A 66 7.94 10.09 7.80
C TYR A 66 7.96 8.83 8.66
N ALA A 67 7.85 7.63 8.09
CA ALA A 67 7.79 6.38 8.85
C ALA A 67 9.14 5.98 9.46
N ASN A 68 10.25 6.41 8.85
CA ASN A 68 11.61 6.11 9.30
C ASN A 68 11.83 4.60 9.54
N CYS A 69 11.42 3.78 8.57
CA CYS A 69 11.57 2.32 8.58
C CYS A 69 12.47 1.88 7.41
N SER A 70 13.03 0.68 7.50
CA SER A 70 13.93 0.16 6.45
C SER A 70 13.25 0.07 5.10
N ASP A 71 14.01 0.27 4.02
CA ASP A 71 13.53 0.16 2.63
C ASP A 71 12.87 -1.19 2.33
N SER A 72 13.40 -2.27 2.93
CA SER A 72 12.86 -3.63 2.86
C SER A 72 11.40 -3.71 3.37
N CYS A 73 11.00 -2.82 4.27
CA CYS A 73 9.65 -2.80 4.83
C CYS A 73 8.59 -2.56 3.75
N TYR A 74 8.90 -1.80 2.70
CA TYR A 74 7.97 -1.52 1.59
C TYR A 74 7.75 -2.74 0.71
N ILE A 75 8.82 -3.50 0.44
CA ILE A 75 8.74 -4.74 -0.33
C ILE A 75 7.92 -5.78 0.45
N VAL A 76 8.19 -5.93 1.74
CA VAL A 76 7.45 -6.86 2.61
C VAL A 76 5.99 -6.41 2.77
N ALA A 77 5.72 -5.11 2.88
CA ALA A 77 4.36 -4.57 2.90
C ALA A 77 3.58 -4.90 1.61
N TYR A 78 4.24 -4.84 0.44
CA TYR A 78 3.62 -5.27 -0.82
C TYR A 78 3.25 -6.76 -0.79
N ILE A 79 4.15 -7.60 -0.29
CA ILE A 79 3.90 -9.05 -0.13
C ILE A 79 2.72 -9.28 0.83
N TYR A 80 2.59 -8.51 1.89
CA TYR A 80 1.44 -8.59 2.80
C TYR A 80 0.13 -8.20 2.12
N LEU A 81 0.12 -7.15 1.30
CA LEU A 81 -1.05 -6.77 0.50
C LEU A 81 -1.44 -7.88 -0.48
N ASP A 82 -0.49 -8.42 -1.24
CA ASP A 82 -0.73 -9.51 -2.19
C ASP A 82 -1.32 -10.75 -1.50
N ARG A 83 -0.74 -11.16 -0.36
CA ARG A 83 -1.28 -12.25 0.46
C ARG A 83 -2.66 -11.97 1.02
N PHE A 84 -2.95 -10.71 1.38
CA PHE A 84 -4.28 -10.31 1.86
C PHE A 84 -5.33 -10.53 0.76
N ILE A 85 -5.06 -10.07 -0.46
CA ILE A 85 -5.95 -10.22 -1.62
C ILE A 85 -6.26 -11.70 -1.87
N GLN A 86 -5.23 -12.56 -1.86
CA GLN A 86 -5.39 -13.99 -2.09
C GLN A 86 -6.24 -14.67 -1.01
N LYS A 87 -6.13 -14.22 0.24
CA LYS A 87 -6.85 -14.82 1.39
C LYS A 87 -8.24 -14.23 1.61
N GLN A 88 -8.52 -13.04 1.08
CA GLN A 88 -9.77 -12.30 1.29
C GLN A 88 -10.45 -11.98 -0.05
N PRO A 89 -10.93 -12.99 -0.81
CA PRO A 89 -11.52 -12.78 -2.13
C PRO A 89 -12.80 -11.94 -2.10
N PHE A 90 -13.47 -11.83 -0.94
CA PHE A 90 -14.69 -11.03 -0.75
C PHE A 90 -14.43 -9.58 -0.33
N VAL A 91 -13.15 -9.19 -0.18
CA VAL A 91 -12.73 -7.83 0.15
C VAL A 91 -11.76 -7.36 -0.95
N PRO A 92 -12.27 -7.02 -2.14
CA PRO A 92 -11.42 -6.50 -3.21
C PRO A 92 -10.78 -5.18 -2.79
N ILE A 93 -9.56 -4.94 -3.26
CA ILE A 93 -8.90 -3.64 -3.06
C ILE A 93 -9.60 -2.59 -3.89
N ASP A 94 -10.00 -1.48 -3.28
CA ASP A 94 -10.73 -0.39 -3.92
C ASP A 94 -10.24 0.98 -3.41
N SER A 95 -10.77 2.06 -3.98
CA SER A 95 -10.40 3.42 -3.57
C SER A 95 -10.78 3.78 -2.12
N PHE A 96 -11.62 2.99 -1.47
CA PHE A 96 -12.07 3.23 -0.09
C PHE A 96 -11.18 2.54 0.94
N ASN A 97 -10.53 1.43 0.57
CA ASN A 97 -9.75 0.62 1.50
C ASN A 97 -8.22 0.68 1.30
N ILE A 98 -7.75 1.01 0.09
CA ILE A 98 -6.33 0.89 -0.25
C ILE A 98 -5.40 1.71 0.65
N HIS A 99 -5.74 2.95 1.00
CA HIS A 99 -4.90 3.77 1.86
C HIS A 99 -4.71 3.14 3.24
N ARG A 100 -5.79 2.62 3.84
CA ARG A 100 -5.75 1.96 5.15
C ARG A 100 -4.98 0.64 5.09
N LEU A 101 -5.13 -0.12 4.00
CA LEU A 101 -4.37 -1.34 3.77
C LEU A 101 -2.86 -1.07 3.61
N ILE A 102 -2.47 -0.03 2.88
CA ILE A 102 -1.05 0.35 2.69
C ILE A 102 -0.40 0.65 4.04
N ILE A 103 -0.95 1.58 4.82
CA ILE A 103 -0.32 1.98 6.10
C ILE A 103 -0.28 0.81 7.08
N THR A 104 -1.34 0.00 7.13
CA THR A 104 -1.37 -1.20 7.99
C THR A 104 -0.26 -2.16 7.59
N SER A 105 -0.08 -2.42 6.30
CA SER A 105 0.95 -3.34 5.80
C SER A 105 2.35 -2.82 6.09
N VAL A 106 2.60 -1.52 5.93
CA VAL A 106 3.89 -0.89 6.26
C VAL A 106 4.15 -0.95 7.76
N LEU A 107 3.17 -0.64 8.60
CA LEU A 107 3.34 -0.69 10.06
C LEU A 107 3.64 -2.10 10.58
N ILE A 108 2.92 -3.11 10.05
CA ILE A 108 3.21 -4.51 10.37
C ILE A 108 4.64 -4.84 9.92
N SER A 109 4.99 -4.49 8.68
CA SER A 109 6.31 -4.74 8.12
C SER A 109 7.43 -4.14 8.96
N ALA A 110 7.35 -2.84 9.29
CA ALA A 110 8.32 -2.16 10.16
C ALA A 110 8.42 -2.83 11.54
N LYS A 111 7.29 -3.17 12.15
CA LYS A 111 7.26 -3.85 13.45
C LYS A 111 7.96 -5.21 13.45
N PHE A 112 7.95 -5.92 12.32
CA PHE A 112 8.62 -7.22 12.22
C PHE A 112 10.07 -7.08 11.74
N MET A 113 10.35 -6.19 10.79
CA MET A 113 11.65 -6.10 10.13
C MET A 113 12.66 -5.27 10.92
N ASP A 114 12.22 -4.22 11.61
CA ASP A 114 13.12 -3.25 12.25
C ASP A 114 13.22 -3.40 13.78
N ASP A 115 12.21 -4.00 14.43
CA ASP A 115 12.22 -4.23 15.89
C ASP A 115 12.82 -5.59 16.31
N MET A 116 13.07 -6.50 15.35
CA MET A 116 13.72 -7.80 15.59
C MET A 116 15.23 -7.71 15.35
#